data_AF-A0AAV2M9Q5-F1
#
_entry.id   AF-A0AAV2M9Q5-F1
#
_cell.length_a   1.000
_cell.length_b   1.000
_cell.length_c   1.000
_cell.angle_alpha   90.00
_cell.angle_beta   90.00
_cell.angle_gamma   90.00
#
_symmetry.space_group_name_H-M   'P 1'
#
loop_
_entity.id
_entity.type
_entity.pdbx_description
1 polymer ?
#
loop_
_entity_poly.entity_id
_entity_poly.type
_entity_poly.pdbx_seq_one_letter_code
_entity_poly.pdbx_strand_id
1 'polypeptide(L)'
;MMTHSQLSEMLWKAYPKLELDTVDMAPLPPDAPEFKLMPKAPCATCNMLVPLQSLPLHVKTCKNELVDLSTSDDELLSECPMPAMSPEKKKDKTECPVCKTMFCTDLIEVHAAECGLRSEVQNNTEDIGFVSSKDVSDFEVHSIDSFQSLDQILSWISSQVQDGTFEICVSRSDIFNRGMHQWQRQKKSSPKFKLMVSFIEENGFDTGALGKEFLTEMIAEIEKRLFVGGVDKKGKNPVYCLGSLDKNYFRAAGEIMAASIAQGGPLPSFMRKWCYAYICSGDADDIQVTSDDVTDVELSQLITKIQEASNETIAELIDGLMNCGYTGIISDNKKDVMTRSVVLHSTMRLIPMLDQLRKGLSASFCFWRRRWGGCRLYHSEVSP
;
A
#
# COMPACT_ATOMS: atom_id res chain seq x y z
N MET A 1 9.62 35.48 15.41
CA MET A 1 9.76 34.01 15.31
C MET A 1 8.76 33.38 16.25
N MET A 2 7.69 32.80 15.71
CA MET A 2 6.82 31.89 16.46
C MET A 2 7.39 30.47 16.35
N THR A 3 7.37 29.70 17.44
CA THR A 3 7.86 28.32 17.43
C THR A 3 6.83 27.39 16.79
N HIS A 4 7.29 26.27 16.25
CA HIS A 4 6.45 25.22 15.63
C HIS A 4 5.32 24.71 16.55
N SER A 5 5.48 24.87 17.87
CA SER A 5 4.50 24.54 18.90
C SER A 5 3.36 25.56 19.02
N GLN A 6 3.60 26.83 18.71
CA GLN A 6 2.60 27.90 18.86
C GLN A 6 1.59 27.91 17.69
N LEU A 7 2.06 27.53 16.49
CA LEU A 7 1.20 27.38 15.30
C LEU A 7 0.24 26.18 15.43
N SER A 8 0.66 25.08 16.07
CA SER A 8 -0.22 23.91 16.26
C SER A 8 -1.35 24.15 17.26
N GLU A 9 -1.12 24.97 18.28
CA GLU A 9 -2.10 25.23 19.33
C GLU A 9 -3.22 26.20 18.89
N MET A 10 -2.89 27.14 17.99
CA MET A 10 -3.88 28.05 17.39
C MET A 10 -4.82 27.34 16.43
N LEU A 11 -4.32 26.36 15.66
CA LEU A 11 -5.13 25.56 14.74
C LEU A 11 -6.05 24.56 15.46
N TRP A 12 -5.67 24.13 16.67
CA TRP A 12 -6.41 23.17 17.49
C TRP A 12 -7.71 23.70 18.10
N LYS A 13 -7.77 24.98 18.47
CA LYS A 13 -8.87 25.55 19.29
C LYS A 13 -10.10 25.99 18.48
N ALA A 14 -10.08 25.90 17.16
CA ALA A 14 -10.96 26.72 16.32
C ALA A 14 -12.33 26.13 15.93
N TYR A 15 -12.66 24.82 16.00
CA TYR A 15 -13.95 24.37 15.43
C TYR A 15 -14.68 23.20 16.16
N PRO A 16 -16.04 23.17 16.13
CA PRO A 16 -16.88 22.39 17.04
C PRO A 16 -17.37 21.05 16.44
N LYS A 17 -17.73 20.13 17.35
CA LYS A 17 -18.24 18.77 17.10
C LYS A 17 -19.73 18.76 16.78
N LEU A 18 -20.18 17.86 15.90
CA LEU A 18 -21.57 17.40 15.82
C LEU A 18 -21.62 15.87 15.83
N GLU A 19 -22.55 15.33 16.61
CA GLU A 19 -22.85 13.90 16.81
C GLU A 19 -23.91 13.42 15.80
N LEU A 20 -23.89 12.14 15.43
CA LEU A 20 -24.85 11.51 14.51
C LEU A 20 -25.38 10.21 15.10
N ASP A 21 -26.72 10.08 15.12
CA ASP A 21 -27.48 8.96 15.66
C ASP A 21 -27.43 7.69 14.78
N THR A 22 -27.54 6.54 15.44
CA THR A 22 -27.35 5.18 14.90
C THR A 22 -28.59 4.63 14.17
N VAL A 23 -28.39 4.00 13.01
CA VAL A 23 -29.40 3.20 12.29
C VAL A 23 -28.99 1.72 12.28
N ASP A 24 -29.96 0.84 12.53
CA ASP A 24 -29.82 -0.61 12.63
C ASP A 24 -29.53 -1.28 11.26
N MET A 25 -28.55 -2.19 11.24
CA MET A 25 -27.91 -2.78 10.05
C MET A 25 -28.05 -4.31 9.99
N ALA A 26 -29.13 -4.87 10.53
CA ALA A 26 -29.38 -6.30 10.47
C ALA A 26 -29.72 -6.77 9.03
N PRO A 27 -29.19 -7.91 8.56
CA PRO A 27 -29.44 -8.44 7.22
C PRO A 27 -30.86 -9.03 7.07
N LEU A 28 -31.46 -8.84 5.88
CA LEU A 28 -32.81 -9.29 5.56
C LEU A 28 -32.89 -10.80 5.28
N PRO A 29 -34.01 -11.47 5.64
CA PRO A 29 -34.19 -12.90 5.46
C PRO A 29 -34.33 -13.32 3.98
N PRO A 30 -34.02 -14.58 3.62
CA PRO A 30 -33.98 -15.05 2.21
C PRO A 30 -35.33 -15.00 1.47
N ASP A 31 -36.42 -14.93 2.22
CA ASP A 31 -37.80 -14.95 1.71
C ASP A 31 -38.34 -13.53 1.51
N ALA A 32 -37.50 -12.52 1.76
CA ALA A 32 -37.88 -11.13 1.76
C ALA A 32 -38.39 -10.69 0.37
N PRO A 33 -39.46 -9.87 0.31
CA PRO A 33 -40.12 -9.49 -0.94
C PRO A 33 -39.18 -8.77 -1.92
N GLU A 34 -38.10 -8.16 -1.42
CA GLU A 34 -37.03 -7.49 -2.15
C GLU A 34 -36.28 -8.46 -3.09
N PHE A 35 -36.29 -9.77 -2.81
CA PHE A 35 -35.63 -10.80 -3.63
C PHE A 35 -36.51 -11.40 -4.74
N LYS A 36 -37.77 -10.96 -4.88
CA LYS A 36 -38.71 -11.50 -5.89
C LYS A 36 -38.32 -11.20 -7.34
N LEU A 37 -37.61 -10.10 -7.59
CA LEU A 37 -37.21 -9.66 -8.93
C LEU A 37 -35.79 -10.12 -9.33
N MET A 38 -35.12 -10.89 -8.47
CA MET A 38 -33.74 -11.32 -8.71
C MET A 38 -33.66 -12.64 -9.49
N PRO A 39 -32.66 -12.80 -10.38
CA PRO A 39 -32.43 -14.05 -11.08
C PRO A 39 -32.03 -15.17 -10.10
N LYS A 40 -32.78 -16.28 -10.14
CA LYS A 40 -32.62 -17.45 -9.26
C LYS A 40 -31.93 -18.59 -10.01
N ALA A 41 -31.11 -19.36 -9.30
CA ALA A 41 -30.45 -20.55 -9.81
C ALA A 41 -30.66 -21.73 -8.84
N PRO A 42 -30.77 -22.97 -9.36
CA PRO A 42 -30.93 -24.14 -8.52
C PRO A 42 -29.61 -24.48 -7.81
N CYS A 43 -29.70 -24.82 -6.53
CA CYS A 43 -28.58 -25.40 -5.79
C CYS A 43 -28.25 -26.80 -6.34
N ALA A 44 -26.98 -27.06 -6.67
CA ALA A 44 -26.57 -28.36 -7.19
C ALA A 44 -26.76 -29.53 -6.20
N THR A 45 -26.92 -29.23 -4.91
CA THR A 45 -27.03 -30.23 -3.84
C THR A 45 -28.48 -30.58 -3.47
N CYS A 46 -29.36 -29.58 -3.31
CA CYS A 46 -30.76 -29.80 -2.91
C CYS A 46 -31.80 -29.38 -3.98
N ASN A 47 -31.34 -28.87 -5.12
CA ASN A 47 -32.14 -28.40 -6.25
C ASN A 47 -33.12 -27.25 -5.94
N MET A 48 -33.01 -26.60 -4.79
CA MET A 48 -33.82 -25.42 -4.43
C MET A 48 -33.39 -24.18 -5.23
N LEU A 49 -34.38 -23.42 -5.73
CA LEU A 49 -34.17 -22.18 -6.49
C LEU A 49 -33.91 -21.01 -5.54
N VAL A 50 -32.65 -20.58 -5.45
CA VAL A 50 -32.20 -19.51 -4.55
C VAL A 50 -31.67 -18.34 -5.39
N PRO A 51 -31.84 -17.06 -4.97
CA PRO A 51 -31.22 -15.93 -5.65
C PRO A 51 -29.72 -16.15 -5.86
N LEU A 52 -29.21 -15.84 -7.06
CA LEU A 52 -27.80 -16.08 -7.41
C LEU A 52 -26.79 -15.53 -6.39
N GLN A 53 -27.13 -14.39 -5.76
CA GLN A 53 -26.27 -13.72 -4.78
C GLN A 53 -26.24 -14.42 -3.41
N SER A 54 -27.26 -15.21 -3.06
CA SER A 54 -27.32 -15.98 -1.81
C SER A 54 -27.01 -17.48 -2.03
N LEU A 55 -26.88 -17.93 -3.28
CA LEU A 55 -26.51 -19.30 -3.63
C LEU A 55 -25.19 -19.76 -2.97
N PRO A 56 -24.11 -18.96 -2.90
CA PRO A 56 -22.86 -19.39 -2.24
C PRO A 56 -23.00 -19.59 -0.73
N LEU A 57 -23.85 -18.78 -0.07
CA LEU A 57 -24.15 -18.94 1.36
C LEU A 57 -25.01 -20.18 1.59
N HIS A 58 -26.01 -20.39 0.74
CA HIS A 58 -26.86 -21.57 0.79
C HIS A 58 -26.08 -22.87 0.50
N VAL A 59 -25.17 -22.91 -0.48
CA VAL A 59 -24.35 -24.10 -0.77
C VAL A 59 -23.45 -24.45 0.43
N LYS A 60 -22.97 -23.46 1.19
CA LYS A 60 -22.17 -23.68 2.40
C LYS A 60 -22.98 -24.34 3.52
N THR A 61 -24.22 -23.91 3.75
CA THR A 61 -25.09 -24.54 4.75
C THR A 61 -25.70 -25.85 4.25
N CYS A 62 -26.05 -25.95 2.97
CA CYS A 62 -26.63 -27.14 2.35
C CYS A 62 -25.67 -28.34 2.31
N LYS A 63 -24.34 -28.11 2.26
CA LYS A 63 -23.34 -29.18 2.41
C LYS A 63 -23.25 -29.74 3.83
N ASN A 64 -23.62 -28.97 4.85
CA ASN A 64 -23.56 -29.40 6.25
C ASN A 64 -24.79 -30.22 6.68
N GLU A 65 -25.86 -30.26 5.89
CA GLU A 65 -27.09 -31.01 6.21
C GLU A 65 -27.13 -32.43 5.61
N LEU A 66 -26.09 -32.87 4.88
CA LEU A 66 -26.05 -34.19 4.22
C LEU A 66 -24.90 -35.10 4.68
N VAL A 67 -24.20 -34.77 5.76
CA VAL A 67 -23.21 -35.67 6.38
C VAL A 67 -23.77 -36.20 7.69
N ASP A 68 -24.75 -37.09 7.58
CA ASP A 68 -24.99 -38.10 8.60
C ASP A 68 -25.43 -39.38 7.90
N LEU A 69 -24.72 -40.49 8.18
CA LEU A 69 -24.87 -41.88 7.69
C LEU A 69 -23.91 -42.36 6.58
N SER A 70 -23.14 -43.38 6.99
CA SER A 70 -22.48 -44.47 6.25
C SER A 70 -20.99 -44.34 5.82
N THR A 71 -20.19 -44.90 6.73
CA THR A 71 -18.99 -45.76 6.64
C THR A 71 -18.49 -46.34 5.30
N SER A 72 -17.18 -46.66 5.36
CA SER A 72 -16.38 -47.73 4.72
C SER A 72 -15.57 -47.42 3.45
N ASP A 73 -14.25 -47.38 3.70
CA ASP A 73 -13.13 -48.10 3.06
C ASP A 73 -12.68 -47.87 1.59
N ASP A 74 -11.35 -47.88 1.54
CA ASP A 74 -10.40 -48.30 0.50
C ASP A 74 -9.82 -47.32 -0.55
N GLU A 75 -8.52 -47.09 -0.32
CA GLU A 75 -7.38 -47.14 -1.24
C GLU A 75 -7.40 -46.36 -2.56
N LEU A 76 -6.39 -45.50 -2.75
CA LEU A 76 -5.25 -45.80 -3.63
C LEU A 76 -4.15 -44.73 -3.51
N LEU A 77 -2.93 -45.23 -3.22
CA LEU A 77 -1.67 -44.50 -3.17
C LEU A 77 -1.17 -44.15 -4.58
N SER A 78 -0.54 -42.99 -4.74
CA SER A 78 0.61 -42.85 -5.64
C SER A 78 1.54 -41.74 -5.17
N GLU A 79 2.63 -42.16 -4.52
CA GLU A 79 3.82 -41.36 -4.27
C GLU A 79 4.58 -41.13 -5.58
N CYS A 80 5.27 -40.00 -5.72
CA CYS A 80 6.29 -39.81 -6.76
C CYS A 80 7.59 -39.28 -6.15
N PRO A 81 8.77 -39.75 -6.61
CA PRO A 81 9.99 -39.79 -5.81
C PRO A 81 10.94 -38.61 -6.10
N MET A 82 11.70 -38.24 -5.07
CA MET A 82 12.90 -37.39 -5.17
C MET A 82 14.04 -38.10 -5.94
N PRO A 83 14.86 -37.41 -6.73
CA PRO A 83 16.15 -37.94 -7.17
C PRO A 83 17.35 -37.26 -6.48
N ALA A 84 18.32 -38.11 -6.11
CA ALA A 84 19.63 -37.79 -5.57
C ALA A 84 20.69 -37.49 -6.66
N MET A 85 21.89 -37.11 -6.20
CA MET A 85 22.98 -36.42 -6.92
C MET A 85 23.80 -37.20 -7.98
N SER A 86 24.34 -36.40 -8.95
CA SER A 86 25.57 -36.55 -9.78
C SER A 86 25.54 -37.54 -10.98
N PRO A 87 26.17 -37.27 -12.15
CA PRO A 87 27.57 -36.81 -12.32
C PRO A 87 27.81 -35.68 -13.37
N GLU A 88 29.06 -35.21 -13.42
CA GLU A 88 29.63 -34.15 -14.26
C GLU A 88 29.15 -34.16 -15.72
N LYS A 89 28.40 -33.13 -16.13
CA LYS A 89 28.08 -32.85 -17.53
C LYS A 89 28.77 -31.58 -17.98
N LYS A 90 29.46 -31.66 -19.13
CA LYS A 90 30.01 -30.51 -19.85
C LYS A 90 28.87 -29.49 -20.01
N LYS A 91 29.06 -28.30 -19.46
CA LYS A 91 28.06 -27.24 -19.47
C LYS A 91 27.95 -26.69 -20.89
N ASP A 92 26.96 -27.16 -21.63
CA ASP A 92 26.58 -26.56 -22.89
C ASP A 92 26.18 -25.10 -22.62
N LYS A 93 26.70 -24.21 -23.47
CA LYS A 93 26.43 -22.77 -23.38
C LYS A 93 25.43 -22.40 -24.47
N THR A 94 24.40 -21.67 -24.09
CA THR A 94 23.34 -21.17 -24.98
C THR A 94 23.37 -19.65 -25.00
N GLU A 95 23.16 -19.06 -26.18
CA GLU A 95 23.12 -17.61 -26.37
C GLU A 95 21.79 -17.02 -25.87
N CYS A 96 21.86 -15.95 -25.08
CA CYS A 96 20.66 -15.20 -24.71
C CYS A 96 20.12 -14.42 -25.93
N PRO A 97 18.84 -14.59 -26.31
CA PRO A 97 18.26 -13.88 -27.45
C PRO A 97 18.13 -12.36 -27.24
N VAL A 98 18.25 -11.88 -25.99
CA VAL A 98 18.09 -10.45 -25.65
C VAL A 98 19.42 -9.72 -25.68
N CYS A 99 20.48 -10.27 -25.07
CA CYS A 99 21.78 -9.59 -24.97
C CYS A 99 22.91 -10.28 -25.74
N LYS A 100 22.64 -11.40 -26.42
CA LYS A 100 23.59 -12.15 -27.27
C LYS A 100 24.84 -12.65 -26.55
N THR A 101 24.80 -12.75 -25.22
CA THR A 101 25.89 -13.33 -24.43
C THR A 101 25.61 -14.80 -24.11
N MET A 102 26.69 -15.59 -24.03
CA MET A 102 26.64 -17.04 -23.87
C MET A 102 26.59 -17.43 -22.38
N PHE A 103 25.52 -18.10 -21.96
CA PHE A 103 25.36 -18.58 -20.58
C PHE A 103 25.27 -20.11 -20.56
N CYS A 104 25.62 -20.71 -19.42
CA CYS A 104 25.34 -22.13 -19.23
C CYS A 104 23.83 -22.37 -19.27
N THR A 105 23.39 -23.47 -19.86
CA THR A 105 21.95 -23.80 -20.00
C THR A 105 21.20 -23.73 -18.66
N ASP A 106 21.85 -24.06 -17.54
CA ASP A 106 21.22 -24.02 -16.21
C ASP A 106 21.02 -22.59 -15.65
N LEU A 107 21.68 -21.59 -16.25
CA LEU A 107 21.63 -20.19 -15.82
C LEU A 107 20.90 -19.29 -16.82
N ILE A 108 20.58 -19.79 -18.01
CA ILE A 108 19.93 -18.99 -19.05
C ILE A 108 18.50 -18.61 -18.66
N GLU A 109 17.79 -19.45 -17.91
CA GLU A 109 16.42 -19.17 -17.45
C GLU A 109 16.40 -18.04 -16.42
N VAL A 110 17.32 -18.07 -15.44
CA VAL A 110 17.49 -17.02 -14.43
C VAL A 110 17.92 -15.72 -15.09
N HIS A 111 18.88 -15.78 -16.01
CA HIS A 111 19.31 -14.61 -16.77
C HIS A 111 18.18 -14.05 -17.65
N ALA A 112 17.43 -14.89 -18.36
CA ALA A 112 16.33 -14.46 -19.24
C ALA A 112 15.22 -13.73 -18.46
N ALA A 113 14.96 -14.14 -17.21
CA ALA A 113 14.02 -13.46 -16.32
C ALA A 113 14.44 -12.01 -16.00
N GLU A 114 15.75 -11.73 -15.94
CA GLU A 114 16.27 -10.39 -15.63
C GLU A 114 16.68 -9.59 -16.87
N CYS A 115 17.08 -10.26 -17.95
CA CYS A 115 17.63 -9.61 -19.14
C CYS A 115 16.59 -8.79 -19.89
N GLY A 116 15.32 -9.22 -19.87
CA GLY A 116 14.20 -8.47 -20.44
C GLY A 116 13.79 -7.22 -19.65
N LEU A 117 14.34 -7.01 -18.45
CA LEU A 117 14.04 -5.87 -17.58
C LEU A 117 15.02 -4.68 -17.77
N ARG A 118 16.01 -4.81 -18.67
CA ARG A 118 16.94 -3.73 -19.02
C ARG A 118 16.50 -3.06 -20.33
N SER A 119 15.79 -1.94 -20.22
CA SER A 119 15.54 -1.06 -21.36
C SER A 119 16.86 -0.58 -21.98
N GLU A 120 16.88 -0.58 -23.30
CA GLU A 120 17.96 -0.24 -24.23
C GLU A 120 18.92 0.86 -23.73
N VAL A 121 20.12 0.45 -23.36
CA VAL A 121 21.32 1.25 -23.57
C VAL A 121 22.31 0.34 -24.26
N GLN A 122 22.34 0.41 -25.60
CA GLN A 122 23.45 -0.15 -26.36
C GLN A 122 24.70 0.66 -26.00
N ASN A 123 25.52 0.10 -25.11
CA ASN A 123 26.93 0.45 -25.03
C ASN A 123 27.66 -0.34 -26.12
N ASN A 124 28.04 0.31 -27.21
CA ASN A 124 29.09 -0.22 -28.06
C ASN A 124 30.45 0.14 -27.42
N THR A 125 30.94 -0.83 -26.66
CA THR A 125 32.34 -1.31 -26.50
C THR A 125 33.52 -0.43 -26.95
N GLU A 126 34.48 -0.35 -26.01
CA GLU A 126 35.95 -0.49 -26.16
C GLU A 126 36.70 0.60 -26.95
N ASP A 127 37.54 1.40 -26.28
CA ASP A 127 38.97 1.13 -26.04
C ASP A 127 39.71 2.44 -25.61
N ILE A 128 40.88 2.26 -25.02
CA ILE A 128 41.75 3.23 -24.36
C ILE A 128 42.22 4.36 -25.31
N GLY A 129 42.14 5.62 -24.88
CA GLY A 129 42.77 6.74 -25.59
C GLY A 129 42.55 8.13 -24.99
N PHE A 130 43.57 8.64 -24.31
CA PHE A 130 43.75 10.03 -23.85
C PHE A 130 43.63 11.05 -25.00
N VAL A 131 42.67 12.01 -24.93
CA VAL A 131 42.81 13.39 -25.48
C VAL A 131 41.91 14.37 -24.70
N SER A 132 42.49 15.55 -24.45
CA SER A 132 41.99 16.75 -23.77
C SER A 132 40.70 17.37 -24.32
N SER A 133 39.90 17.91 -23.39
CA SER A 133 39.11 19.16 -23.42
C SER A 133 38.57 19.67 -24.78
N LYS A 134 37.24 19.64 -24.94
CA LYS A 134 36.34 20.82 -25.01
C LYS A 134 34.93 20.44 -25.48
N ASP A 135 33.96 21.16 -24.91
CA ASP A 135 32.61 21.40 -25.43
C ASP A 135 31.55 20.29 -25.35
N VAL A 136 30.92 20.14 -24.17
CA VAL A 136 29.47 19.86 -24.07
C VAL A 136 28.91 20.66 -22.90
N SER A 137 28.29 21.80 -23.20
CA SER A 137 27.48 22.59 -22.28
C SER A 137 26.08 21.99 -22.12
N ASP A 138 25.53 22.16 -20.91
CA ASP A 138 24.11 22.09 -20.53
C ASP A 138 23.47 20.71 -20.33
N PHE A 139 23.85 20.04 -19.22
CA PHE A 139 22.86 19.33 -18.42
C PHE A 139 23.27 19.34 -16.94
N GLU A 140 22.84 20.37 -16.20
CA GLU A 140 23.08 20.44 -14.76
C GLU A 140 22.25 19.39 -14.01
N VAL A 141 22.92 18.31 -13.61
CA VAL A 141 22.41 17.33 -12.65
C VAL A 141 22.47 17.97 -11.26
N HIS A 142 21.43 18.68 -10.84
CA HIS A 142 21.36 19.17 -9.47
C HIS A 142 21.25 18.02 -8.47
N SER A 143 22.23 17.92 -7.58
CA SER A 143 22.18 17.03 -6.43
C SER A 143 21.18 17.53 -5.39
N ILE A 144 20.33 16.64 -4.86
CA ILE A 144 19.34 16.94 -3.80
C ILE A 144 19.99 17.57 -2.55
N ASP A 145 21.30 17.38 -2.34
CA ASP A 145 22.07 17.98 -1.24
C ASP A 145 22.16 19.52 -1.30
N SER A 146 21.56 20.16 -2.30
CA SER A 146 21.59 21.61 -2.54
C SER A 146 20.31 22.36 -2.15
N PHE A 147 19.22 21.68 -1.78
CA PHE A 147 17.97 22.40 -1.48
C PHE A 147 18.03 23.09 -0.11
N GLN A 148 17.79 24.39 -0.09
CA GLN A 148 17.84 25.23 1.11
C GLN A 148 16.46 25.46 1.73
N SER A 149 15.36 25.16 1.03
CA SER A 149 13.99 25.33 1.53
C SER A 149 12.98 24.35 0.92
N LEU A 150 11.83 24.19 1.59
CA LEU A 150 10.70 23.42 1.08
C LEU A 150 10.18 23.99 -0.25
N ASP A 151 10.14 25.31 -0.40
CA ASP A 151 9.65 25.95 -1.63
C ASP A 151 10.53 25.63 -2.83
N GLN A 152 11.85 25.51 -2.66
CA GLN A 152 12.74 25.08 -3.73
C GLN A 152 12.48 23.63 -4.15
N ILE A 153 12.22 22.75 -3.17
CA ILE A 153 11.85 21.36 -3.45
C ILE A 153 10.54 21.30 -4.23
N LEU A 154 9.51 22.02 -3.76
CA LEU A 154 8.20 22.04 -4.42
C LEU A 154 8.28 22.64 -5.83
N SER A 155 9.01 23.75 -5.99
CA SER A 155 9.24 24.36 -7.30
C SER A 155 9.96 23.41 -8.26
N TRP A 156 10.98 22.68 -7.79
CA TRP A 156 11.66 21.66 -8.57
C TRP A 156 10.73 20.49 -8.93
N ILE A 157 9.89 20.01 -8.01
CA ILE A 157 8.93 18.94 -8.31
C ILE A 157 7.92 19.42 -9.36
N SER A 158 7.39 20.64 -9.21
CA SER A 158 6.45 21.23 -10.17
C SER A 158 7.07 21.41 -11.56
N SER A 159 8.37 21.68 -11.68
CA SER A 159 9.05 21.77 -12.97
C SER A 159 9.23 20.42 -13.68
N GLN A 160 9.00 19.30 -13.00
CA GLN A 160 9.03 17.96 -13.60
C GLN A 160 7.72 17.57 -14.31
N VAL A 161 6.66 18.38 -14.20
CA VAL A 161 5.40 18.13 -14.88
C VAL A 161 5.53 18.51 -16.35
N GLN A 162 5.28 17.55 -17.23
CA GLN A 162 5.31 17.67 -18.69
C GLN A 162 4.04 18.33 -19.23
N ASP A 163 4.13 18.85 -20.45
CA ASP A 163 3.03 19.55 -21.14
C ASP A 163 1.83 18.66 -21.52
N GLY A 164 1.95 17.33 -21.43
CA GLY A 164 0.83 16.43 -21.71
C GLY A 164 -0.24 16.47 -20.61
N THR A 165 -1.51 16.28 -21.00
CA THR A 165 -2.65 16.27 -20.07
C THR A 165 -3.29 14.90 -19.94
N PHE A 166 -3.99 14.68 -18.83
CA PHE A 166 -4.97 13.61 -18.68
C PHE A 166 -6.23 14.14 -17.99
N GLU A 167 -7.38 13.58 -18.35
CA GLU A 167 -8.68 14.11 -17.96
C GLU A 167 -9.40 13.21 -16.96
N ILE A 168 -10.04 13.84 -15.99
CA ILE A 168 -10.95 13.20 -15.03
C ILE A 168 -12.29 13.95 -15.06
N CYS A 169 -13.37 13.19 -15.15
CA CYS A 169 -14.74 13.68 -15.20
C CYS A 169 -15.53 13.14 -14.01
N VAL A 170 -15.82 13.95 -13.01
CA VAL A 170 -16.44 13.51 -11.75
C VAL A 170 -17.69 14.31 -11.40
N SER A 171 -18.57 13.76 -10.56
CA SER A 171 -19.62 14.55 -9.90
C SER A 171 -19.14 14.94 -8.50
N ARG A 172 -19.62 16.07 -7.98
CA ARG A 172 -19.34 16.49 -6.59
C ARG A 172 -19.82 15.47 -5.55
N SER A 173 -20.88 14.73 -5.86
CA SER A 173 -21.44 13.70 -4.99
C SER A 173 -20.62 12.39 -4.94
N ASP A 174 -19.76 12.13 -5.92
CA ASP A 174 -19.00 10.87 -6.01
C ASP A 174 -17.54 11.08 -6.42
N ILE A 175 -16.88 12.01 -5.75
CA ILE A 175 -15.47 12.34 -6.02
C ILE A 175 -14.57 11.13 -5.79
N PHE A 176 -14.76 10.42 -4.67
CA PHE A 176 -13.87 9.32 -4.31
C PHE A 176 -13.99 8.12 -5.25
N ASN A 177 -15.19 7.52 -5.41
CA ASN A 177 -15.27 6.27 -6.16
C ASN A 177 -15.02 6.53 -7.64
N ARG A 178 -15.69 7.52 -8.23
CA ARG A 178 -15.50 7.86 -9.65
C ARG A 178 -14.09 8.36 -9.92
N GLY A 179 -13.53 9.19 -9.02
CA GLY A 179 -12.15 9.66 -9.09
C GLY A 179 -11.14 8.51 -9.08
N MET A 180 -11.23 7.59 -8.12
CA MET A 180 -10.36 6.39 -8.07
C MET A 180 -10.47 5.56 -9.35
N HIS A 181 -11.69 5.25 -9.80
CA HIS A 181 -11.91 4.41 -10.98
C HIS A 181 -11.37 5.05 -12.25
N GLN A 182 -11.56 6.36 -12.43
CA GLN A 182 -11.02 7.03 -13.60
C GLN A 182 -9.50 7.14 -13.54
N TRP A 183 -8.93 7.48 -12.38
CA TRP A 183 -7.49 7.53 -12.18
C TRP A 183 -6.82 6.22 -12.59
N GLN A 184 -7.36 5.08 -12.14
CA GLN A 184 -6.84 3.76 -12.44
C GLN A 184 -6.98 3.32 -13.90
N ARG A 185 -7.95 3.89 -14.64
CA ARG A 185 -8.17 3.58 -16.07
C ARG A 185 -7.23 4.35 -16.99
N GLN A 186 -6.71 5.50 -16.56
CA GLN A 186 -5.87 6.32 -17.40
C GLN A 186 -4.51 5.66 -17.63
N LYS A 187 -4.13 5.41 -18.88
CA LYS A 187 -2.78 4.92 -19.22
C LYS A 187 -1.67 5.94 -18.90
N LYS A 188 -2.07 7.21 -18.79
CA LYS A 188 -1.23 8.37 -18.50
C LYS A 188 -1.50 8.96 -17.10
N SER A 189 -2.18 8.26 -16.18
CA SER A 189 -2.30 8.74 -14.79
C SER A 189 -0.93 8.66 -14.13
N SER A 190 -0.14 9.69 -14.38
CA SER A 190 1.10 9.92 -13.68
C SER A 190 1.14 11.40 -13.36
N PRO A 191 1.67 11.78 -12.20
CA PRO A 191 1.94 13.17 -11.81
C PRO A 191 2.79 13.96 -12.79
N LYS A 192 3.46 13.28 -13.74
CA LYS A 192 4.18 13.91 -14.83
C LYS A 192 3.27 14.58 -15.85
N PHE A 193 2.00 14.21 -15.94
CA PHE A 193 1.06 14.85 -16.85
C PHE A 193 0.14 15.78 -16.06
N LYS A 194 -0.20 16.92 -16.65
CA LYS A 194 -1.10 17.89 -16.04
C LYS A 194 -2.51 17.31 -15.92
N LEU A 195 -3.07 17.34 -14.72
CA LEU A 195 -4.44 16.93 -14.46
C LEU A 195 -5.41 18.00 -14.97
N MET A 196 -6.42 17.56 -15.70
CA MET A 196 -7.54 18.38 -16.16
C MET A 196 -8.84 17.79 -15.61
N VAL A 197 -9.66 18.59 -14.92
CA VAL A 197 -10.88 18.09 -14.30
C VAL A 197 -12.14 18.73 -14.90
N SER A 198 -13.15 17.91 -15.16
CA SER A 198 -14.50 18.37 -15.50
C SER A 198 -15.50 17.87 -14.45
N PHE A 199 -16.30 18.79 -13.91
CA PHE A 199 -17.43 18.42 -13.06
C PHE A 199 -18.67 18.24 -13.93
N ILE A 200 -19.34 17.10 -13.77
CA ILE A 200 -20.58 16.79 -14.49
C ILE A 200 -21.62 17.87 -14.15
N GLU A 201 -22.35 18.32 -15.17
CA GLU A 201 -23.36 19.41 -15.08
C GLU A 201 -22.80 20.83 -14.87
N GLU A 202 -21.48 21.01 -14.84
CA GLU A 202 -20.84 22.33 -14.76
C GLU A 202 -20.16 22.69 -16.10
N ASN A 203 -20.57 23.82 -16.69
CA ASN A 203 -19.89 24.36 -17.88
C ASN A 203 -18.61 25.08 -17.46
N GLY A 204 -17.47 24.39 -17.55
CA GLY A 204 -16.15 24.97 -17.29
C GLY A 204 -15.03 24.13 -17.88
N PHE A 205 -14.11 24.78 -18.59
CA PHE A 205 -12.83 24.18 -18.97
C PHE A 205 -11.80 24.51 -17.90
N ASP A 206 -11.15 23.49 -17.36
CA ASP A 206 -10.19 23.64 -16.26
C ASP A 206 -8.96 24.44 -16.70
N THR A 207 -8.77 25.63 -16.14
CA THR A 207 -7.53 26.41 -16.27
C THR A 207 -6.50 26.07 -15.19
N GLY A 208 -6.79 25.08 -14.34
CA GLY A 208 -5.99 24.61 -13.20
C GLY A 208 -6.68 24.80 -11.85
N ALA A 209 -7.77 25.57 -11.78
CA ALA A 209 -8.53 25.78 -10.55
C ALA A 209 -9.38 24.55 -10.17
N LEU A 210 -10.03 23.91 -11.14
CA LEU A 210 -10.88 22.74 -10.89
C LEU A 210 -10.02 21.52 -10.54
N GLY A 211 -8.82 21.41 -11.14
CA GLY A 211 -7.83 20.40 -10.75
C GLY A 211 -7.40 20.52 -9.29
N LYS A 212 -7.14 21.73 -8.79
CA LYS A 212 -6.80 21.97 -7.37
C LYS A 212 -7.97 21.70 -6.43
N GLU A 213 -9.17 22.11 -6.81
CA GLU A 213 -10.40 21.83 -6.07
C GLU A 213 -10.62 20.32 -5.94
N PHE A 214 -10.58 19.59 -7.06
CA PHE A 214 -10.67 18.14 -7.07
C PHE A 214 -9.60 17.48 -6.20
N LEU A 215 -8.33 17.87 -6.33
CA LEU A 215 -7.25 17.31 -5.51
C LEU A 215 -7.49 17.59 -4.03
N THR A 216 -8.05 18.75 -3.68
CA THR A 216 -8.37 19.11 -2.29
C THR A 216 -9.43 18.18 -1.70
N GLU A 217 -10.54 18.00 -2.41
CA GLU A 217 -11.62 17.13 -1.97
C GLU A 217 -11.22 15.65 -2.01
N MET A 218 -10.46 15.24 -3.02
CA MET A 218 -9.99 13.87 -3.20
C MET A 218 -9.00 13.47 -2.10
N ILE A 219 -8.06 14.34 -1.72
CA ILE A 219 -7.12 14.08 -0.62
C ILE A 219 -7.87 13.98 0.71
N ALA A 220 -8.89 14.81 0.94
CA ALA A 220 -9.74 14.72 2.13
C ALA A 220 -10.52 13.39 2.19
N GLU A 221 -11.08 12.93 1.07
CA GLU A 221 -11.76 11.63 1.00
C GLU A 221 -10.79 10.44 1.13
N ILE A 222 -9.57 10.55 0.59
CA ILE A 222 -8.49 9.57 0.81
C ILE A 222 -8.16 9.48 2.29
N GLU A 223 -7.94 10.61 2.96
CA GLU A 223 -7.65 10.66 4.39
C GLU A 223 -8.78 10.03 5.22
N LYS A 224 -10.03 10.29 4.83
CA LYS A 224 -11.22 9.78 5.53
C LYS A 224 -11.43 8.28 5.36
N ARG A 225 -11.20 7.74 4.15
CA ARG A 225 -11.56 6.36 3.80
C ARG A 225 -10.40 5.37 3.92
N LEU A 226 -9.17 5.82 3.66
CA LEU A 226 -7.99 4.95 3.61
C LEU A 226 -7.09 5.09 4.84
N PHE A 227 -7.35 6.05 5.73
CA PHE A 227 -6.54 6.27 6.93
C PHE A 227 -7.40 6.36 8.20
N VAL A 228 -6.86 5.84 9.30
CA VAL A 228 -7.49 5.85 10.64
C VAL A 228 -6.53 6.47 11.65
N GLY A 229 -7.05 7.40 12.45
CA GLY A 229 -6.31 8.05 13.52
C GLY A 229 -6.45 7.33 14.83
N GLY A 230 -5.41 7.40 15.66
CA GLY A 230 -5.50 7.01 17.07
C GLY A 230 -6.23 8.08 17.89
N VAL A 231 -6.56 7.74 19.14
CA VAL A 231 -7.14 8.67 20.12
C VAL A 231 -6.21 9.85 20.45
N ASP A 232 -4.92 9.67 20.23
CA ASP A 232 -3.85 10.64 20.50
C ASP A 232 -3.76 11.77 19.46
N LYS A 233 -4.45 11.64 18.33
CA LYS A 233 -4.42 12.59 17.20
C LYS A 233 -3.01 12.94 16.71
N LYS A 234 -2.03 12.05 16.90
CA LYS A 234 -0.62 12.24 16.47
C LYS A 234 -0.38 11.87 14.99
N GLY A 235 -1.45 11.79 14.20
CA GLY A 235 -1.45 11.32 12.83
C GLY A 235 -2.26 10.03 12.66
N LYS A 236 -2.27 9.52 11.43
CA LYS A 236 -3.08 8.38 11.00
C LYS A 236 -2.23 7.28 10.39
N ASN A 237 -2.66 6.05 10.58
CA ASN A 237 -2.14 4.90 9.87
C ASN A 237 -3.08 4.54 8.72
N PRO A 238 -2.62 3.81 7.69
CA PRO A 238 -3.52 3.18 6.74
C PRO A 238 -4.55 2.30 7.45
N VAL A 239 -5.79 2.32 6.98
CA VAL A 239 -6.81 1.36 7.42
C VAL A 239 -6.38 -0.03 6.93
N TYR A 240 -6.42 -1.02 7.82
CA TYR A 240 -6.27 -2.40 7.43
C TYR A 240 -7.52 -2.90 6.69
N CYS A 241 -7.59 -2.62 5.38
CA CYS A 241 -8.71 -2.99 4.52
C CYS A 241 -8.21 -3.76 3.29
N LEU A 242 -8.41 -5.08 3.30
CA LEU A 242 -8.02 -5.94 2.18
C LEU A 242 -8.80 -5.64 0.90
N GLY A 243 -10.06 -5.18 1.00
CA GLY A 243 -10.85 -4.77 -0.17
C GLY A 243 -10.27 -3.55 -0.89
N SER A 244 -9.81 -2.55 -0.13
CA SER A 244 -9.11 -1.38 -0.71
C SER A 244 -7.71 -1.75 -1.23
N LEU A 245 -7.03 -2.68 -0.57
CA LEU A 245 -5.75 -3.21 -1.01
C LEU A 245 -5.88 -3.96 -2.35
N ASP A 246 -6.84 -4.87 -2.48
CA ASP A 246 -7.10 -5.66 -3.68
C ASP A 246 -7.45 -4.76 -4.89
N LYS A 247 -8.27 -3.73 -4.64
CA LYS A 247 -8.61 -2.72 -5.64
C LYS A 247 -7.46 -1.75 -5.98
N ASN A 248 -6.27 -1.91 -5.39
CA ASN A 248 -5.13 -1.00 -5.57
C ASN A 248 -5.44 0.47 -5.23
N TYR A 249 -6.36 0.72 -4.30
CA TYR A 249 -6.73 2.08 -3.89
C TYR A 249 -5.58 2.79 -3.18
N PHE A 250 -4.77 2.08 -2.40
CA PHE A 250 -3.58 2.67 -1.77
C PHE A 250 -2.54 3.09 -2.82
N ARG A 251 -2.39 2.33 -3.90
CA ARG A 251 -1.52 2.71 -5.01
C ARG A 251 -2.02 3.95 -5.74
N ALA A 252 -3.30 3.97 -6.11
CA ALA A 252 -3.91 5.15 -6.73
C ALA A 252 -3.83 6.37 -5.81
N ALA A 253 -4.06 6.20 -4.51
CA ALA A 253 -3.88 7.26 -3.53
C ALA A 253 -2.44 7.81 -3.52
N GLY A 254 -1.42 6.95 -3.61
CA GLY A 254 -0.03 7.39 -3.73
C GLY A 254 0.24 8.21 -5.00
N GLU A 255 -0.35 7.82 -6.13
CA GLU A 255 -0.26 8.57 -7.39
C GLU A 255 -0.96 9.93 -7.30
N ILE A 256 -2.15 9.98 -6.69
CA ILE A 256 -2.92 11.20 -6.44
C ILE A 256 -2.17 12.15 -5.50
N MET A 257 -1.58 11.62 -4.41
CA MET A 257 -0.75 12.40 -3.49
C MET A 257 0.44 13.02 -4.22
N ALA A 258 1.14 12.26 -5.06
CA ALA A 258 2.24 12.78 -5.85
C ALA A 258 1.78 13.85 -6.87
N ALA A 259 0.61 13.68 -7.49
CA ALA A 259 0.02 14.72 -8.35
C ALA A 259 -0.33 15.99 -7.56
N SER A 260 -0.88 15.83 -6.36
CA SER A 260 -1.19 16.94 -5.45
C SER A 260 0.06 17.73 -5.10
N ILE A 261 1.16 17.05 -4.72
CA ILE A 261 2.44 17.69 -4.41
C ILE A 261 3.00 18.41 -5.65
N ALA A 262 2.97 17.78 -6.82
CA ALA A 262 3.58 18.34 -8.03
C ALA A 262 2.79 19.51 -8.63
N GLN A 263 1.46 19.50 -8.51
CA GLN A 263 0.57 20.44 -9.20
C GLN A 263 -0.05 21.49 -8.26
N GLY A 264 0.45 21.58 -7.02
CA GLY A 264 0.05 22.60 -6.06
C GLY A 264 -1.32 22.37 -5.41
N GLY A 265 -1.70 21.11 -5.22
CA GLY A 265 -2.77 20.70 -4.31
C GLY A 265 -2.26 20.54 -2.86
N PRO A 266 -3.12 20.07 -1.92
CA PRO A 266 -2.71 19.91 -0.54
C PRO A 266 -1.67 18.79 -0.35
N LEU A 267 -0.75 19.01 0.58
CA LEU A 267 0.21 18.00 1.01
C LEU A 267 -0.50 16.94 1.87
N PRO A 268 -0.19 15.64 1.74
CA PRO A 268 -0.81 14.57 2.52
C PRO A 268 -0.25 14.51 3.95
N SER A 269 -0.42 15.58 4.73
CA SER A 269 0.23 15.80 6.03
C SER A 269 -0.42 15.11 7.23
N PHE A 270 -1.17 14.03 7.01
CA PHE A 270 -2.00 13.38 8.04
C PHE A 270 -1.44 12.03 8.52
N MET A 271 -0.41 11.47 7.89
CA MET A 271 0.16 10.17 8.27
C MET A 271 1.00 10.22 9.54
N ARG A 272 1.13 9.09 10.26
CA ARG A 272 2.08 8.96 11.38
C ARG A 272 3.54 8.99 10.89
N LYS A 273 4.46 9.38 11.79
CA LYS A 273 5.89 9.47 11.49
C LYS A 273 6.50 8.18 10.96
N TRP A 274 6.15 7.04 11.56
CA TRP A 274 6.67 5.73 11.13
C TRP A 274 6.21 5.36 9.70
N CYS A 275 5.00 5.77 9.29
CA CYS A 275 4.51 5.57 7.93
C CYS A 275 5.36 6.36 6.92
N TYR A 276 5.69 7.63 7.21
CA TYR A 276 6.60 8.40 6.36
C TYR A 276 7.99 7.79 6.31
N ALA A 277 8.53 7.37 7.45
CA ALA A 277 9.82 6.70 7.51
C ALA A 277 9.84 5.47 6.58
N TYR A 278 8.79 4.63 6.64
CA TYR A 278 8.65 3.47 5.75
C TYR A 278 8.51 3.83 4.28
N ILE A 279 7.68 4.83 3.95
CA ILE A 279 7.50 5.23 2.56
C ILE A 279 8.85 5.66 1.95
N CYS A 280 9.68 6.37 2.73
CA CYS A 280 11.01 6.80 2.32
C CYS A 280 12.04 5.65 2.26
N SER A 281 12.20 4.86 3.32
CA SER A 281 13.19 3.77 3.37
C SER A 281 12.74 2.58 2.50
N GLY A 282 11.52 2.11 2.72
CA GLY A 282 10.99 0.84 2.23
C GLY A 282 11.59 -0.37 2.94
N ASP A 283 12.31 -0.11 4.03
CA ASP A 283 12.88 -1.10 4.90
C ASP A 283 12.04 -1.10 6.19
N ALA A 284 11.43 -2.24 6.50
CA ALA A 284 10.62 -2.40 7.71
C ALA A 284 11.49 -2.66 8.95
N ASP A 285 12.69 -3.22 8.77
CA ASP A 285 13.59 -3.60 9.86
C ASP A 285 14.21 -2.36 10.52
N ASP A 286 14.43 -1.31 9.73
CA ASP A 286 14.94 -0.01 10.20
C ASP A 286 13.90 0.80 11.00
N ILE A 287 12.63 0.38 11.02
CA ILE A 287 11.56 1.19 11.61
C ILE A 287 11.30 0.80 13.06
N GLN A 288 11.50 1.79 13.91
CA GLN A 288 11.16 1.69 15.32
C GLN A 288 9.71 2.11 15.55
N VAL A 289 8.86 1.13 15.82
CA VAL A 289 7.45 1.30 16.21
C VAL A 289 7.25 1.08 17.71
N THR A 290 6.32 1.85 18.28
CA THR A 290 5.98 1.83 19.71
C THR A 290 4.48 1.62 19.94
N SER A 291 4.05 1.45 21.19
CA SER A 291 2.63 1.36 21.53
C SER A 291 1.82 2.57 21.08
N ASP A 292 2.43 3.76 21.06
CA ASP A 292 1.79 4.98 20.60
C ASP A 292 1.40 4.90 19.12
N ASP A 293 2.13 4.13 18.31
CA ASP A 293 1.92 4.01 16.86
C ASP A 293 0.72 3.11 16.49
N VAL A 294 0.10 2.45 17.47
CA VAL A 294 -1.09 1.62 17.28
C VAL A 294 -2.33 2.52 17.20
N THR A 295 -3.07 2.42 16.10
CA THR A 295 -4.32 3.17 15.86
C THR A 295 -5.57 2.29 15.92
N ASP A 296 -5.40 0.97 15.86
CA ASP A 296 -6.48 -0.01 15.98
C ASP A 296 -7.00 -0.03 17.42
N VAL A 297 -8.30 0.20 17.60
CA VAL A 297 -8.91 0.41 18.92
C VAL A 297 -8.85 -0.86 19.77
N GLU A 298 -9.09 -2.02 19.17
CA GLU A 298 -9.08 -3.31 19.88
C GLU A 298 -7.66 -3.66 20.31
N LEU A 299 -6.68 -3.47 19.42
CA LEU A 299 -5.27 -3.71 19.75
C LEU A 299 -4.74 -2.70 20.78
N SER A 300 -5.21 -1.45 20.74
CA SER A 300 -4.86 -0.43 21.75
C SER A 300 -5.40 -0.83 23.12
N GLN A 301 -6.65 -1.28 23.19
CA GLN A 301 -7.26 -1.79 24.43
C GLN A 301 -6.54 -3.04 24.93
N LEU A 302 -6.13 -3.95 24.04
CA LEU A 302 -5.34 -5.12 24.41
C LEU A 302 -4.00 -4.71 25.03
N ILE A 303 -3.31 -3.71 24.49
CA ILE A 303 -2.07 -3.17 25.07
C ILE A 303 -2.33 -2.61 26.47
N THR A 304 -3.40 -1.85 26.68
CA THR A 304 -3.77 -1.34 28.01
C THR A 304 -4.02 -2.49 28.99
N LYS A 305 -4.82 -3.48 28.59
CA LYS A 305 -5.09 -4.67 29.42
C LYS A 305 -3.80 -5.43 29.77
N ILE A 306 -2.87 -5.55 28.82
CA ILE A 306 -1.55 -6.16 29.06
C ILE A 306 -0.79 -5.39 30.14
N GLN A 307 -0.78 -4.06 30.08
CA GLN A 307 -0.05 -3.23 31.05
C GLN A 307 -0.65 -3.34 32.46
N GLU A 308 -1.97 -3.40 32.56
CA GLU A 308 -2.72 -3.43 33.83
C GLU A 308 -2.90 -4.83 34.42
N ALA A 309 -2.64 -5.90 33.66
CA ALA A 309 -2.90 -7.27 34.09
C ALA A 309 -2.13 -7.69 35.35
N SER A 310 -2.74 -8.54 36.17
CA SER A 310 -2.10 -9.21 37.31
C SER A 310 -2.07 -10.73 37.05
N ASN A 311 -1.41 -11.50 37.92
CA ASN A 311 -1.37 -12.97 37.80
C ASN A 311 -2.76 -13.63 37.71
N GLU A 312 -3.80 -12.97 38.22
CA GLU A 312 -5.18 -13.47 38.21
C GLU A 312 -5.90 -13.20 36.87
N THR A 313 -5.61 -12.07 36.21
CA THR A 313 -6.29 -11.65 34.97
C THR A 313 -5.52 -12.01 33.69
N ILE A 314 -4.28 -12.49 33.82
CA ILE A 314 -3.43 -12.87 32.69
C ILE A 314 -4.08 -13.91 31.75
N ALA A 315 -4.91 -14.82 32.29
CA ALA A 315 -5.59 -15.83 31.48
C ALA A 315 -6.54 -15.22 30.42
N GLU A 316 -7.08 -14.03 30.68
CA GLU A 316 -7.98 -13.33 29.74
C GLU A 316 -7.24 -12.75 28.53
N LEU A 317 -5.91 -12.64 28.59
CA LEU A 317 -5.09 -12.08 27.50
C LEU A 317 -4.73 -13.12 26.43
N ILE A 318 -4.91 -14.42 26.73
CA ILE A 318 -4.41 -15.53 25.90
C ILE A 318 -4.91 -15.40 24.46
N ASP A 319 -6.21 -15.29 24.25
CA ASP A 319 -6.79 -15.27 22.91
C ASP A 319 -6.33 -14.04 22.10
N GLY A 320 -6.30 -12.87 22.74
CA GLY A 320 -5.84 -11.63 22.09
C GLY A 320 -4.37 -11.69 21.68
N LEU A 321 -3.52 -12.25 22.54
CA LEU A 321 -2.09 -12.43 22.27
C LEU A 321 -1.83 -13.49 21.19
N MET A 322 -2.54 -14.62 21.24
CA MET A 322 -2.43 -15.65 20.22
C MET A 322 -2.88 -15.14 18.85
N ASN A 323 -3.96 -14.35 18.78
CA ASN A 323 -4.41 -13.70 17.54
C ASN A 323 -3.38 -12.70 17.00
N CYS A 324 -2.56 -12.12 17.88
CA CYS A 324 -1.43 -11.28 17.48
C CYS A 324 -0.17 -12.07 17.10
N GLY A 325 -0.18 -13.41 17.22
CA GLY A 325 0.95 -14.28 16.92
C GLY A 325 1.95 -14.47 18.05
N TYR A 326 1.61 -14.09 19.29
CA TYR A 326 2.47 -14.34 20.45
C TYR A 326 2.40 -15.81 20.87
N THR A 327 3.55 -16.48 20.91
CA THR A 327 3.69 -17.90 21.28
C THR A 327 4.53 -18.11 22.55
N GLY A 328 4.94 -17.03 23.19
CA GLY A 328 5.74 -17.08 24.41
C GLY A 328 4.91 -17.41 25.66
N ILE A 329 5.60 -17.66 26.76
CA ILE A 329 4.97 -17.81 28.08
C ILE A 329 4.33 -16.47 28.46
N ILE A 330 3.06 -16.51 28.83
CA ILE A 330 2.30 -15.33 29.28
C ILE A 330 2.47 -15.23 30.80
N SER A 331 3.12 -14.16 31.25
CA SER A 331 3.45 -13.92 32.66
C SER A 331 3.63 -12.43 32.91
N ASP A 332 3.37 -11.96 34.13
CA ASP A 332 3.48 -10.54 34.52
C ASP A 332 4.86 -9.94 34.20
N ASN A 333 5.91 -10.76 34.32
CA ASN A 333 7.31 -10.36 34.09
C ASN A 333 7.66 -10.14 32.60
N LYS A 334 6.75 -10.43 31.66
CA LYS A 334 7.00 -10.40 30.20
C LYS A 334 6.04 -9.49 29.44
N LYS A 335 5.45 -8.51 30.13
CA LYS A 335 4.50 -7.55 29.56
C LYS A 335 5.10 -6.77 28.39
N ASP A 336 6.38 -6.41 28.46
CA ASP A 336 7.12 -5.73 27.41
C ASP A 336 7.16 -6.53 26.09
N VAL A 337 7.46 -7.83 26.17
CA VAL A 337 7.50 -8.72 24.99
C VAL A 337 6.10 -8.95 24.43
N MET A 338 5.10 -9.08 25.30
CA MET A 338 3.69 -9.18 24.92
C MET A 338 3.21 -7.92 24.20
N THR A 339 3.43 -6.74 24.77
CA THR A 339 3.11 -5.45 24.13
C THR A 339 3.83 -5.30 22.80
N ARG A 340 5.14 -5.62 22.74
CA ARG A 340 5.91 -5.57 21.49
C ARG A 340 5.29 -6.44 20.40
N SER A 341 4.79 -7.62 20.75
CA SER A 341 4.14 -8.52 19.79
C SER A 341 2.85 -7.93 19.23
N VAL A 342 2.02 -7.30 20.07
CA VAL A 342 0.80 -6.61 19.62
C VAL A 342 1.13 -5.40 18.74
N VAL A 343 2.16 -4.62 19.10
CA VAL A 343 2.63 -3.47 18.29
C VAL A 343 3.11 -3.93 16.92
N LEU A 344 3.93 -4.98 16.86
CA LEU A 344 4.41 -5.55 15.60
C LEU A 344 3.25 -6.08 14.77
N HIS A 345 2.32 -6.84 15.36
CA HIS A 345 1.13 -7.32 14.67
C HIS A 345 0.32 -6.17 14.04
N SER A 346 0.08 -5.12 14.82
CA SER A 346 -0.70 -3.95 14.40
C SER A 346 -0.05 -3.18 13.24
N THR A 347 1.27 -3.00 13.29
CA THR A 347 2.00 -2.16 12.33
C THR A 347 2.43 -2.93 11.10
N MET A 348 2.96 -4.15 11.25
CA MET A 348 3.50 -4.95 10.15
C MET A 348 2.42 -5.40 9.17
N ARG A 349 1.18 -5.61 9.64
CA ARG A 349 0.05 -5.93 8.75
C ARG A 349 -0.34 -4.79 7.81
N LEU A 350 0.12 -3.57 8.05
CA LEU A 350 -0.13 -2.38 7.21
C LEU A 350 0.93 -2.19 6.13
N ILE A 351 2.03 -2.94 6.18
CA ILE A 351 3.13 -2.85 5.22
C ILE A 351 2.66 -3.03 3.78
N PRO A 352 1.75 -3.96 3.42
CA PRO A 352 1.25 -4.07 2.05
C PRO A 352 0.54 -2.80 1.55
N MET A 353 -0.22 -2.12 2.42
CA MET A 353 -0.89 -0.86 2.09
C MET A 353 0.12 0.26 1.87
N LEU A 354 1.13 0.35 2.75
CA LEU A 354 2.21 1.32 2.61
C LEU A 354 3.08 1.04 1.38
N ASP A 355 3.31 -0.21 1.02
CA ASP A 355 4.05 -0.59 -0.18
C ASP A 355 3.29 -0.18 -1.45
N GLN A 356 1.96 -0.36 -1.49
CA GLN A 356 1.14 0.17 -2.58
C GLN A 356 1.22 1.71 -2.65
N LEU A 357 1.08 2.42 -1.53
CA LEU A 357 1.24 3.88 -1.47
C LEU A 357 2.62 4.31 -2.01
N ARG A 358 3.70 3.68 -1.53
CA ARG A 358 5.08 3.92 -1.98
C ARG A 358 5.23 3.67 -3.47
N LYS A 359 4.66 2.58 -4.00
CA LYS A 359 4.67 2.28 -5.44
C LYS A 359 3.96 3.37 -6.25
N GLY A 360 2.83 3.88 -5.77
CA GLY A 360 2.11 4.98 -6.42
C GLY A 360 2.91 6.29 -6.43
N LEU A 361 3.46 6.66 -5.27
CA LEU A 361 4.37 7.80 -5.13
C LEU A 361 5.62 7.65 -6.02
N SER A 362 6.15 6.43 -6.17
CA SER A 362 7.36 6.15 -6.96
C SER A 362 7.11 6.04 -8.47
N ALA A 363 5.95 5.53 -8.90
CA ALA A 363 5.57 5.43 -10.32
C ALA A 363 5.53 6.81 -11.01
N SER A 364 5.25 7.82 -10.20
CA SER A 364 5.25 9.23 -10.54
C SER A 364 6.66 9.80 -10.77
N PHE A 365 7.66 9.16 -10.16
CA PHE A 365 9.02 9.66 -10.07
C PHE A 365 10.04 8.53 -10.22
N CYS A 366 10.32 8.08 -11.45
CA CYS A 366 11.49 7.24 -11.75
C CYS A 366 12.82 7.85 -11.23
N PHE A 367 12.83 9.15 -10.94
CA PHE A 367 13.96 9.87 -10.37
C PHE A 367 14.16 9.62 -8.85
N TRP A 368 13.08 9.44 -8.08
CA TRP A 368 13.18 9.26 -6.62
C TRP A 368 13.73 7.89 -6.24
N ARG A 369 13.44 6.85 -7.02
CA ARG A 369 13.96 5.49 -6.80
C ARG A 369 15.48 5.38 -6.96
N ARG A 370 16.09 6.22 -7.82
CA ARG A 370 17.56 6.26 -8.00
C ARG A 370 18.28 7.08 -6.93
N ARG A 371 17.59 7.94 -6.17
CA ARG A 371 18.24 8.92 -5.29
C ARG A 371 17.95 8.77 -3.79
N TRP A 372 16.83 8.15 -3.42
CA TRP A 372 16.54 7.82 -2.00
C TRP A 372 17.07 6.45 -1.55
N GLY A 373 17.28 5.51 -2.48
CA GLY A 373 17.92 4.21 -2.19
C GLY A 373 19.45 4.26 -2.07
N GLY A 374 20.04 5.46 -2.07
CA GLY A 374 21.49 5.69 -2.06
C GLY A 374 22.10 5.92 -0.67
N CYS A 375 21.28 6.11 0.38
CA CYS A 375 21.79 6.21 1.76
C CYS A 375 21.96 4.81 2.37
N ARG A 376 22.85 3.99 1.79
CA ARG A 376 23.58 3.02 2.61
C ARG A 376 24.61 3.82 3.38
N LEU A 377 24.27 4.19 4.62
CA LEU A 377 25.28 4.61 5.58
C LEU A 377 26.24 3.43 5.70
N TYR A 378 27.42 3.58 5.09
CA TYR A 378 28.56 2.75 5.40
C TYR A 378 28.81 2.90 6.90
N HIS A 379 28.50 1.85 7.67
CA HIS A 379 29.15 1.62 8.94
C HIS A 379 30.62 1.41 8.65
N SER A 380 31.41 2.48 8.72
CA SER A 380 32.85 2.35 8.96
C SER A 380 33.01 1.82 10.38
N GLU A 381 33.26 0.53 10.48
CA GLU A 381 33.94 -0.04 11.64
C GLU A 381 35.25 0.74 11.84
N VAL A 382 35.32 1.47 12.95
CA VAL A 382 36.60 1.86 13.53
C VAL A 382 36.53 1.48 15.01
N SER A 383 37.31 0.47 15.36
CA SER A 383 37.83 0.22 16.70
C SER A 383 39.28 -0.23 16.52
N PRO A 384 40.19 0.03 17.47
CA PRO A 384 40.19 1.02 18.55
C PRO A 384 40.88 2.34 18.15
#